data_AF-A0A1L5F731-F1
#
_entry.id   AF-A0A1L5F731-F1
#
_cell.length_a   1.000
_cell.length_b   1.000
_cell.length_c   1.000
_cell.angle_alpha   90.00
_cell.angle_beta   90.00
_cell.angle_gamma   90.00
#
_symmetry.space_group_name_H-M   'P 1'
#
loop_
_entity.id
_entity.type
_entity.pdbx_description
1 polymer ?
#
loop_
_entity_poly.entity_id
_entity_poly.type
_entity_poly.pdbx_seq_one_letter_code
_entity_poly.pdbx_strand_id
1 'polypeptide(L)'
;MKKFLLILIPVIFLAGLSYKLNNDIFNPRKPNNFYYTNLLAKNLTLSSPLKCTMEENNFHDEINLDKDNIVDIKNMLSSLKKKNFITKPKDLPEKSPYRITFTFNKEKLLIDIYNEKYVCIYPWDGEYPMDYVDISDIPASLNLYYLGKYLFKQY
;
A
#
# COMPACT_ATOMS: atom_id res chain seq x y z
N MET A 1 -45.68 -12.54 -57.20
CA MET A 1 -44.43 -11.75 -57.02
C MET A 1 -44.38 -11.20 -55.61
N LYS A 2 -43.33 -11.58 -54.87
CA LYS A 2 -42.62 -10.81 -53.82
C LYS A 2 -43.47 -10.07 -52.77
N LYS A 3 -43.99 -10.77 -51.74
CA LYS A 3 -44.41 -10.14 -50.46
C LYS A 3 -44.02 -10.93 -49.21
N PHE A 4 -42.92 -11.68 -49.25
CA PHE A 4 -42.45 -12.47 -48.10
C PHE A 4 -41.01 -12.16 -47.67
N LEU A 5 -40.53 -10.94 -47.97
CA LEU A 5 -39.12 -10.55 -47.79
C LEU A 5 -38.97 -9.27 -46.95
N LEU A 6 -39.76 -9.15 -45.87
CA LEU A 6 -39.76 -7.94 -45.03
C LEU A 6 -39.80 -8.23 -43.51
N ILE A 7 -39.59 -9.47 -43.09
CA ILE A 7 -39.53 -9.85 -41.67
C ILE A 7 -38.13 -10.37 -41.26
N LEU A 8 -37.19 -10.47 -42.19
CA LEU A 8 -35.83 -10.97 -41.93
C LEU A 8 -34.80 -9.87 -41.63
N ILE A 9 -35.23 -8.70 -41.17
CA ILE A 9 -34.35 -7.55 -40.88
C ILE A 9 -34.25 -7.18 -39.39
N PRO A 10 -35.22 -7.47 -38.47
CA PRO A 10 -35.00 -7.16 -37.06
C PRO A 10 -34.28 -8.26 -36.27
N VAL A 11 -34.18 -9.50 -36.79
CA VAL A 11 -33.55 -10.62 -36.04
C VAL A 11 -32.02 -10.58 -36.08
N ILE A 12 -31.43 -10.00 -37.13
CA ILE A 12 -29.96 -9.94 -37.26
C ILE A 12 -29.35 -8.86 -36.34
N PHE A 13 -30.15 -7.89 -35.88
CA PHE A 13 -29.67 -6.86 -34.95
C PHE A 13 -29.60 -7.32 -33.49
N LEU A 14 -30.25 -8.43 -33.11
CA LEU A 14 -30.18 -8.95 -31.73
C LEU A 14 -29.05 -9.95 -31.48
N ALA A 15 -28.43 -10.50 -32.53
CA ALA A 15 -27.37 -11.51 -32.38
C ALA A 15 -25.95 -10.93 -32.30
N GLY A 16 -25.77 -9.62 -32.46
CA GLY A 16 -24.45 -8.97 -32.59
C GLY A 16 -23.86 -8.38 -31.32
N LEU A 17 -24.51 -8.52 -30.16
CA LEU A 17 -24.09 -7.83 -28.94
C LEU A 17 -23.64 -8.77 -27.81
N SER A 18 -22.85 -9.79 -28.14
CA SER A 18 -21.99 -10.40 -27.13
C SER A 18 -20.78 -9.49 -26.91
N TYR A 19 -20.99 -8.32 -26.31
CA TYR A 19 -19.87 -7.60 -25.70
C TYR A 19 -19.32 -8.55 -24.64
N LYS A 20 -18.12 -9.06 -24.89
CA LYS A 20 -17.30 -9.66 -23.84
C LYS A 20 -17.05 -8.51 -22.87
N LEU A 21 -17.90 -8.40 -21.85
CA LEU A 21 -17.77 -7.41 -20.79
C LEU A 21 -16.40 -7.67 -20.18
N ASN A 22 -15.42 -6.83 -20.52
CA ASN A 22 -14.07 -7.03 -20.07
C ASN A 22 -14.09 -6.68 -18.58
N ASN A 23 -14.07 -7.71 -17.72
CA ASN A 23 -14.13 -7.54 -16.26
C ASN A 23 -12.99 -6.66 -15.71
N ASP A 24 -11.97 -6.34 -16.52
CA ASP A 24 -10.93 -5.35 -16.22
C ASP A 24 -11.49 -3.94 -15.91
N ILE A 25 -12.71 -3.58 -16.35
CA ILE A 25 -13.35 -2.29 -16.01
C ILE A 25 -13.72 -2.21 -14.52
N PHE A 26 -14.05 -3.34 -13.89
CA PHE A 26 -14.50 -3.41 -12.50
C PHE A 26 -13.38 -3.72 -11.51
N ASN A 27 -12.17 -4.02 -11.99
CA ASN A 27 -11.04 -4.32 -11.12
C ASN A 27 -9.76 -3.70 -11.70
N PRO A 28 -9.56 -2.38 -11.54
CA PRO A 28 -8.37 -1.71 -12.05
C PRO A 28 -7.13 -2.43 -11.50
N ARG A 29 -6.14 -2.67 -12.37
CA ARG A 29 -4.88 -3.25 -11.90
C ARG A 29 -4.10 -2.18 -11.17
N LYS A 30 -3.49 -2.56 -10.05
CA LYS A 30 -2.58 -1.68 -9.31
C LYS A 30 -1.51 -1.13 -10.27
N PRO A 31 -1.29 0.21 -10.34
CA PRO A 31 -0.40 0.80 -11.34
C PRO A 31 1.05 0.32 -11.26
N ASN A 32 1.56 0.09 -10.04
CA ASN A 32 2.91 -0.45 -9.77
C ASN A 32 2.96 -1.01 -8.34
N ASN A 33 4.06 -1.70 -8.01
CA ASN A 33 4.28 -2.32 -6.69
C ASN A 33 4.88 -1.37 -5.63
N PHE A 34 4.84 -0.06 -5.88
CA PHE A 34 5.27 1.00 -4.97
C PHE A 34 4.23 2.14 -4.90
N TYR A 35 2.98 1.85 -5.25
CA TYR A 35 1.95 2.84 -5.46
C TYR A 35 1.57 3.55 -4.16
N TYR A 36 1.37 2.78 -3.08
CA TYR A 36 1.06 3.29 -1.75
C TYR A 36 2.29 3.91 -1.09
N THR A 37 3.48 3.40 -1.36
CA THR A 37 4.73 4.06 -0.94
C THR A 37 4.85 5.45 -1.54
N ASN A 38 4.58 5.60 -2.85
CA ASN A 38 4.56 6.90 -3.51
C ASN A 38 3.46 7.81 -2.95
N LEU A 39 2.27 7.27 -2.67
CA LEU A 39 1.18 8.02 -2.07
C LEU A 39 1.58 8.56 -0.68
N LEU A 40 2.17 7.72 0.16
CA LEU A 40 2.67 8.11 1.48
C LEU A 40 3.78 9.18 1.38
N ALA A 41 4.78 8.96 0.52
CA ALA A 41 5.87 9.92 0.33
C ALA A 41 5.35 11.28 -0.20
N LYS A 42 4.38 11.24 -1.11
CA LYS A 42 3.69 12.44 -1.62
C LYS A 42 2.96 13.17 -0.50
N ASN A 43 2.17 12.46 0.30
CA ASN A 43 1.41 13.07 1.39
C ASN A 43 2.34 13.73 2.42
N LEU A 44 3.40 13.03 2.84
CA LEU A 44 4.43 13.59 3.74
C LEU A 44 5.24 14.75 3.15
N THR A 45 5.18 14.95 1.83
CA THR A 45 5.81 16.10 1.16
C THR A 45 4.85 17.28 1.08
N LEU A 46 3.56 17.03 0.87
CA LEU A 46 2.55 18.08 0.71
C LEU A 46 2.02 18.62 2.04
N SER A 47 1.95 17.78 3.07
CA SER A 47 1.44 18.17 4.38
C SER A 47 2.01 17.33 5.51
N SER A 48 2.00 17.89 6.72
CA SER A 48 2.23 17.11 7.93
C SER A 48 1.00 16.24 8.23
N PRO A 49 1.17 14.99 8.69
CA PRO A 49 0.05 14.19 9.16
C PRO A 49 -0.60 14.84 10.39
N LEU A 50 -1.92 14.67 10.54
CA LEU A 50 -2.66 15.12 11.71
C LEU A 50 -2.25 14.33 12.97
N LYS A 51 -2.00 13.04 12.79
CA LYS A 51 -1.53 12.12 13.82
C LYS A 51 -0.58 11.12 13.17
N CYS A 52 0.54 10.85 13.81
CA CYS A 52 1.45 9.77 13.45
C CYS A 52 1.72 8.95 14.69
N THR A 53 1.38 7.66 14.68
CA THR A 53 1.60 6.77 15.82
C THR A 53 2.35 5.52 15.42
N MET A 54 3.13 4.98 16.34
CA MET A 54 3.65 3.63 16.27
C MET A 54 3.00 2.80 17.36
N GLU A 55 2.53 1.61 16.99
CA GLU A 55 1.91 0.63 17.87
C GLU A 55 2.79 -0.61 17.96
N GLU A 56 2.99 -1.14 19.16
CA GLU A 56 3.56 -2.47 19.39
C GLU A 56 2.42 -3.49 19.42
N ASN A 57 2.40 -4.43 18.48
CA ASN A 57 1.22 -5.25 18.21
C ASN A 57 1.01 -6.38 19.22
N ASN A 58 1.91 -6.64 20.17
CA ASN A 58 1.71 -7.69 21.18
C ASN A 58 0.94 -7.19 22.39
N PHE A 59 1.25 -5.98 22.86
CA PHE A 59 0.62 -5.35 24.01
C PHE A 59 -0.27 -4.16 23.63
N HIS A 60 -0.30 -3.79 22.35
CA HIS A 60 -1.06 -2.65 21.80
C HIS A 60 -0.66 -1.32 22.44
N ASP A 61 0.59 -1.21 22.89
CA ASP A 61 1.15 0.04 23.38
C ASP A 61 1.33 1.01 22.20
N GLU A 62 0.83 2.23 22.34
CA GLU A 62 0.89 3.26 21.28
C GLU A 62 1.78 4.43 21.71
N ILE A 63 2.67 4.86 20.82
CA ILE A 63 3.51 6.05 20.98
C ILE A 63 3.22 7.03 19.83
N ASN A 64 3.01 8.31 20.17
CA ASN A 64 2.95 9.37 19.17
C ASN A 64 4.36 9.68 18.65
N LEU A 65 4.54 9.62 17.32
CA LEU A 65 5.79 9.98 16.67
C LEU A 65 5.90 11.49 16.51
N ASP A 66 6.99 12.05 17.00
CA ASP A 66 7.30 13.47 16.85
C ASP A 66 7.78 13.81 15.43
N LYS A 67 8.12 15.09 15.22
CA LYS A 67 8.57 15.58 13.92
C LYS A 67 9.88 14.95 13.45
N ASP A 68 10.81 14.69 14.36
CA ASP A 68 12.13 14.14 14.02
C ASP A 68 11.99 12.70 13.56
N ASN A 69 11.17 11.90 14.25
CA ASN A 69 10.80 10.56 13.81
C ASN A 69 10.14 10.56 12.42
N ILE A 70 9.24 11.51 12.14
CA ILE A 70 8.60 11.63 10.82
C ILE A 70 9.62 12.01 9.73
N VAL A 71 10.59 12.87 10.06
CA VAL A 71 11.70 13.23 9.15
C VAL A 71 12.54 11.99 8.83
N ASP A 72 12.88 11.17 9.82
CA ASP A 72 13.63 9.94 9.60
C ASP A 72 12.86 8.93 8.74
N ILE A 73 11.55 8.78 8.95
CA ILE A 73 10.71 7.94 8.09
C ILE A 73 10.69 8.48 6.65
N LYS A 74 10.63 9.80 6.46
CA LYS A 74 10.71 10.42 5.12
C LYS A 74 12.07 10.18 4.46
N ASN A 75 13.15 10.23 5.24
CA ASN A 75 14.50 9.93 4.76
C ASN A 75 14.63 8.46 4.36
N MET A 76 14.06 7.53 5.15
CA MET A 76 13.97 6.12 4.80
C MET A 76 13.23 5.93 3.46
N LEU A 77 12.02 6.50 3.32
CA LEU A 77 11.24 6.39 2.08
C LEU A 77 12.00 6.93 0.86
N SER A 78 12.75 8.01 1.04
CA SER A 78 13.55 8.63 -0.03
C SER A 78 14.79 7.83 -0.42
N SER A 79 15.26 6.94 0.47
CA SER A 79 16.41 6.05 0.20
C SER A 79 16.02 4.78 -0.57
N LEU A 80 14.72 4.46 -0.64
CA LEU A 80 14.20 3.31 -1.37
C LEU A 80 14.43 3.43 -2.89
N LYS A 81 14.85 2.32 -3.51
CA LYS A 81 15.05 2.17 -4.95
C LYS A 81 14.05 1.16 -5.49
N LYS A 82 13.91 1.12 -6.82
CA LYS A 82 13.00 0.15 -7.49
C LYS A 82 13.24 -1.31 -7.07
N LYS A 83 14.49 -1.68 -6.80
CA LYS A 83 14.87 -3.04 -6.35
C LYS A 83 14.34 -3.41 -4.95
N ASN A 84 14.02 -2.42 -4.11
CA ASN A 84 13.48 -2.65 -2.78
C ASN A 84 12.04 -3.13 -2.82
N PHE A 85 11.30 -2.80 -3.88
CA PHE A 85 9.89 -3.19 -4.02
C PHE A 85 9.80 -4.59 -4.59
N ILE A 86 9.37 -5.52 -3.74
CA ILE A 86 9.34 -6.95 -4.02
C ILE A 86 7.90 -7.48 -4.02
N THR A 87 7.75 -8.73 -4.43
CA THR A 87 6.51 -9.47 -4.19
C THR A 87 6.49 -9.96 -2.73
N LYS A 88 5.32 -10.37 -2.23
CA LYS A 88 5.17 -10.88 -0.86
C LYS A 88 6.24 -11.96 -0.57
N PRO A 89 7.15 -11.74 0.38
CA PRO A 89 8.16 -12.74 0.73
C PRO A 89 7.52 -14.03 1.23
N LYS A 90 8.12 -15.18 0.92
CA LYS A 90 7.64 -16.49 1.41
C LYS A 90 7.96 -16.69 2.89
N ASP A 91 9.02 -16.05 3.35
CA ASP A 91 9.57 -16.03 4.70
C ASP A 91 9.03 -14.85 5.55
N LEU A 92 7.97 -14.18 5.09
CA LEU A 92 7.37 -13.07 5.83
C LEU A 92 6.72 -13.61 7.12
N PRO A 93 7.06 -13.07 8.31
CA PRO A 93 6.38 -13.41 9.54
C PRO A 93 4.86 -13.18 9.46
N GLU A 94 4.08 -14.00 10.14
CA GLU A 94 2.61 -13.87 10.13
C GLU A 94 2.14 -12.57 10.79
N LYS A 95 2.83 -12.15 11.85
CA LYS A 95 2.51 -10.96 12.62
C LYS A 95 3.66 -9.95 12.56
N SER A 96 3.30 -8.71 12.30
CA SER A 96 4.20 -7.57 12.41
C SER A 96 4.36 -7.17 13.89
N PRO A 97 5.56 -7.05 14.47
CA PRO A 97 5.75 -6.53 15.83
C PRO A 97 5.37 -5.06 15.97
N TYR A 98 5.56 -4.24 14.93
CA TYR A 98 5.22 -2.82 14.99
C TYR A 98 4.34 -2.39 13.83
N ARG A 99 3.53 -1.36 14.04
CA ARG A 99 2.73 -0.71 13.00
C ARG A 99 2.83 0.80 13.14
N ILE A 100 3.16 1.50 12.06
CA ILE A 100 3.05 2.96 12.01
C ILE A 100 1.74 3.35 11.33
N THR A 101 0.98 4.24 11.94
CA THR A 101 -0.25 4.79 11.39
C THR A 101 -0.10 6.28 11.13
N PHE A 102 -0.20 6.68 9.86
CA PHE A 102 -0.29 8.08 9.42
C PHE A 102 -1.75 8.44 9.18
N THR A 103 -2.27 9.41 9.92
CA THR A 103 -3.62 9.95 9.74
C THR A 103 -3.52 11.31 9.05
N PHE A 104 -4.03 11.39 7.81
CA PHE A 104 -4.21 12.63 7.06
C PHE A 104 -5.69 13.03 7.04
N ASN A 105 -6.01 14.20 6.47
CA ASN A 105 -7.39 14.70 6.41
C ASN A 105 -8.37 13.76 5.70
N LYS A 106 -7.90 13.03 4.68
CA LYS A 106 -8.76 12.25 3.77
C LYS A 106 -8.46 10.76 3.75
N GLU A 107 -7.34 10.35 4.36
CA GLU A 107 -6.87 8.98 4.26
C GLU A 107 -5.98 8.62 5.45
N LYS A 108 -5.90 7.33 5.73
CA LYS A 108 -5.00 6.75 6.71
C LYS A 108 -4.09 5.74 6.02
N LEU A 109 -2.79 5.92 6.17
CA LEU A 109 -1.76 5.06 5.59
C LEU A 109 -1.01 4.34 6.71
N LEU A 110 -0.70 3.07 6.48
CA LEU A 110 -0.08 2.17 7.44
C LEU A 110 1.26 1.68 6.91
N ILE A 111 2.19 1.46 7.85
CA ILE A 111 3.40 0.68 7.62
C ILE A 111 3.44 -0.45 8.65
N ASP A 112 3.32 -1.70 8.20
CA ASP A 112 3.60 -2.86 9.07
C ASP A 112 5.08 -3.22 8.94
N ILE A 113 5.75 -3.33 10.09
CA ILE A 113 7.19 -3.58 10.23
C ILE A 113 7.43 -4.97 10.79
N TYR A 114 7.83 -5.92 9.95
CA TYR A 114 7.92 -7.34 10.30
C TYR A 114 9.23 -7.70 11.01
N ASN A 115 10.35 -7.20 10.48
CA ASN A 115 11.71 -7.43 10.97
C ASN A 115 12.65 -6.39 10.35
N GLU A 116 13.97 -6.54 10.54
CA GLU A 116 14.99 -5.66 9.99
C GLU A 116 15.01 -5.60 8.46
N LYS A 117 14.34 -6.53 7.79
CA LYS A 117 14.35 -6.70 6.33
C LYS A 117 13.03 -6.31 5.67
N TYR A 118 11.87 -6.57 6.26
CA TYR A 118 10.60 -6.46 5.55
C TYR A 118 9.64 -5.48 6.22
N VAL A 119 9.08 -4.61 5.39
CA VAL A 119 7.92 -3.78 5.73
C VAL A 119 6.87 -3.90 4.65
N CYS A 120 5.60 -3.60 4.97
CA CYS A 120 4.59 -3.35 3.95
C CYS A 120 3.86 -2.03 4.15
N ILE A 121 3.44 -1.40 3.05
CA ILE A 121 2.81 -0.08 3.04
C ILE A 121 1.47 -0.17 2.31
N TYR A 122 0.41 0.33 2.94
CA TYR A 122 -0.95 0.27 2.42
C TYR A 122 -1.89 1.25 3.14
N PRO A 123 -3.01 1.65 2.53
CA PRO A 123 -4.04 2.44 3.22
C PRO A 123 -4.99 1.53 4.01
N TRP A 124 -5.62 2.09 5.04
CA TRP A 124 -6.51 1.34 5.93
C TRP A 124 -7.68 0.67 5.22
N ASP A 125 -8.13 1.26 4.11
CA ASP A 125 -9.24 0.86 3.24
C ASP A 125 -8.77 0.49 1.83
N GLY A 126 -7.53 0.01 1.69
CA GLY A 126 -6.91 -0.25 0.39
C GLY A 126 -7.58 -1.35 -0.44
N GLU A 127 -7.85 -1.01 -1.70
CA GLU A 127 -8.41 -1.94 -2.70
C GLU A 127 -7.34 -2.78 -3.39
N TYR A 128 -6.09 -2.31 -3.44
CA TYR A 128 -4.98 -3.02 -4.07
C TYR A 128 -4.15 -3.81 -3.06
N PRO A 129 -3.41 -4.84 -3.51
CA PRO A 129 -2.42 -5.52 -2.67
C PRO A 129 -1.42 -4.53 -2.05
N MET A 130 -0.88 -4.86 -0.87
CA MET A 130 0.10 -4.02 -0.17
C MET A 130 1.40 -3.85 -0.98
N ASP A 131 2.11 -2.75 -0.78
CA ASP A 131 3.50 -2.63 -1.25
C ASP A 131 4.40 -3.37 -0.28
N TYR A 132 5.09 -4.43 -0.74
CA TYR A 132 6.10 -5.12 0.07
C TYR A 132 7.48 -4.57 -0.26
N VAL A 133 8.23 -4.22 0.79
CA VAL A 133 9.51 -3.53 0.66
C VAL A 133 10.58 -4.29 1.45
N ASP A 134 11.67 -4.63 0.76
CA ASP A 134 12.92 -5.08 1.36
C ASP A 134 13.75 -3.85 1.77
N ILE A 135 13.97 -3.67 3.07
CA ILE A 135 14.73 -2.59 3.68
C ILE A 135 16.09 -3.06 4.24
N SER A 136 16.56 -4.25 3.87
CA SER A 136 17.85 -4.78 4.36
C SER A 136 19.07 -3.95 3.96
N ASP A 137 18.98 -3.17 2.89
CA ASP A 137 20.05 -2.27 2.44
C ASP A 137 19.90 -0.83 2.94
N ILE A 138 18.93 -0.57 3.82
CA ILE A 138 18.71 0.73 4.44
C ILE A 138 19.60 0.86 5.68
N PRO A 139 20.25 2.03 5.91
CA PRO A 139 21.07 2.25 7.09
C PRO A 139 20.31 1.97 8.39
N ALA A 140 20.98 1.40 9.38
CA ALA A 140 20.37 1.03 10.66
C ALA A 140 19.69 2.22 11.37
N SER A 141 20.23 3.43 11.22
CA SER A 141 19.65 4.67 11.77
C SER A 141 18.29 5.04 11.17
N LEU A 142 17.96 4.53 9.98
CA LEU A 142 16.70 4.77 9.27
C LEU A 142 15.82 3.51 9.21
N ASN A 143 16.26 2.41 9.85
CA ASN A 143 15.52 1.15 9.82
C ASN A 143 14.37 1.20 10.84
N LEU A 144 13.14 1.03 10.34
CA LEU A 144 11.94 1.18 11.16
C LEU A 144 11.81 0.11 12.25
N TYR A 145 12.41 -1.07 12.07
CA TYR A 145 12.40 -2.11 13.09
C TYR A 145 13.22 -1.69 14.31
N TYR A 146 14.40 -1.09 14.09
CA TYR A 146 15.23 -0.56 15.18
C TYR A 146 14.62 0.68 15.83
N LEU A 147 13.91 1.51 15.06
CA LEU A 147 13.11 2.60 15.63
C LEU A 147 12.05 2.06 16.61
N GLY A 148 11.32 1.01 16.22
CA GLY A 148 10.35 0.36 17.12
C GLY A 148 11.00 -0.19 18.39
N LYS A 149 12.09 -0.96 18.25
CA LYS A 149 12.86 -1.47 19.40
C LYS A 149 13.28 -0.34 20.36
N TYR A 150 13.76 0.77 19.83
CA TYR A 150 14.18 1.94 20.61
C TYR A 150 13.00 2.58 21.37
N LEU A 151 11.90 2.89 20.67
CA LEU A 151 10.75 3.57 21.25
C LEU A 151 10.07 2.72 22.34
N PHE A 152 9.97 1.41 22.14
CA PHE A 152 9.35 0.48 23.09
C PHE A 152 10.33 -0.16 24.08
N LYS A 153 11.61 0.26 24.08
CA LYS A 153 12.65 -0.24 25.01
C LYS A 153 12.83 -1.76 24.98
N GLN A 154 12.70 -2.36 23.80
CA GLN A 154 12.90 -3.79 23.55
C GLN A 154 14.32 -3.97 22.99
N TYR A 155 15.31 -4.32 23.81
CA TYR A 155 16.72 -4.48 23.38
C TYR A 155 17.08 -5.93 23.10
#